data_AF-A0A830ED87-F1
#
_entry.id   AF-A0A830ED87-F1
#
_cell.length_a   1.000
_cell.length_b   1.000
_cell.length_c   1.000
_cell.angle_alpha   90.00
_cell.angle_beta   90.00
_cell.angle_gamma   90.00
#
_symmetry.space_group_name_H-M   'P 1'
#
loop_
_entity.id
_entity.type
_entity.pdbx_description
1 polymer ?
#
loop_
_entity_poly.entity_id
_entity_poly.type
_entity_poly.pdbx_seq_one_letter_code
_entity_poly.pdbx_strand_id
1 'polypeptide(L)'
;MAIEREGFLSMRSLSYVNELLEGEQDLNHDSVSYKQLSRELSAAFADFARLAMVDDLDLLHLWAAGSNTNALSMSVDDMNSNQFREWLAAIGLGRTLRMYDDALHTEFEEEFNDRLQKLIEFANEELNDEESTE
;
A
#
# COMPACT_ATOMS: atom_id res chain seq x y z
N MET A 1 -10.33 -15.26 -20.88
CA MET A 1 -9.24 -15.02 -19.89
C MET A 1 -9.89 -14.28 -18.75
N ALA A 2 -9.97 -14.88 -17.56
CA ALA A 2 -10.40 -14.15 -16.38
C ALA A 2 -9.27 -13.16 -16.05
N ILE A 3 -9.57 -11.87 -16.06
CA ILE A 3 -8.68 -10.88 -15.46
C ILE A 3 -8.67 -11.23 -13.98
N GLU A 4 -7.59 -11.80 -13.48
CA GLU A 4 -7.42 -11.97 -12.04
C GLU A 4 -7.57 -10.59 -11.42
N ARG A 5 -8.56 -10.47 -10.54
CA ARG A 5 -8.96 -9.20 -9.97
C ARG A 5 -7.98 -8.89 -8.85
N GLU A 6 -7.01 -8.02 -9.14
CA GLU A 6 -5.98 -7.67 -8.18
C GLU A 6 -6.43 -6.44 -7.37
N GLY A 7 -6.64 -6.62 -6.06
CA GLY A 7 -7.05 -5.56 -5.12
C GLY A 7 -8.50 -5.65 -4.61
N PHE A 8 -8.82 -4.88 -3.57
CA PHE A 8 -10.14 -4.93 -2.90
C PHE A 8 -11.23 -4.10 -3.59
N LEU A 9 -10.83 -3.10 -4.39
CA LEU A 9 -11.76 -2.21 -5.07
C LEU A 9 -12.46 -2.91 -6.24
N SER A 10 -13.74 -2.60 -6.41
CA SER A 10 -14.46 -3.05 -7.61
C SER A 10 -14.07 -2.26 -8.85
N MET A 11 -14.33 -2.83 -10.04
CA MET A 11 -14.14 -2.12 -11.32
C MET A 11 -14.89 -0.79 -11.35
N ARG A 12 -16.05 -0.70 -10.69
CA ARG A 12 -16.82 0.55 -10.59
C ARG A 12 -16.08 1.57 -9.75
N SER A 13 -15.59 1.18 -8.57
CA SER A 13 -14.83 2.06 -7.69
C SER A 13 -13.50 2.49 -8.32
N LEU A 14 -12.82 1.58 -9.03
CA LEU A 14 -11.61 1.90 -9.79
C LEU A 14 -11.88 2.92 -10.91
N SER A 15 -12.93 2.71 -11.72
CA SER A 15 -13.33 3.68 -12.75
C SER A 15 -13.61 5.06 -12.14
N TYR A 16 -14.36 5.08 -11.04
CA TYR A 16 -14.68 6.31 -10.32
C TYR A 16 -13.42 7.04 -9.82
N VAL A 17 -12.47 6.30 -9.23
CA VAL A 17 -11.19 6.87 -8.78
C VAL A 17 -10.34 7.37 -9.95
N ASN A 18 -10.27 6.64 -11.06
CA ASN A 18 -9.50 7.06 -12.24
C ASN A 18 -10.06 8.34 -12.85
N GLU A 19 -11.37 8.42 -13.05
CA GLU A 19 -12.05 9.62 -13.53
C GLU A 19 -11.83 10.84 -12.59
N LEU A 20 -11.73 10.62 -11.27
CA LEU A 20 -11.37 11.67 -10.31
C LEU A 20 -9.90 12.12 -10.47
N LEU A 21 -8.98 11.18 -10.68
CA LEU A 21 -7.56 11.46 -10.86
C LEU A 21 -7.28 12.18 -12.20
N GLU A 22 -8.03 11.84 -13.24
CA GLU A 22 -7.95 12.46 -14.57
C GLU A 22 -8.67 13.81 -14.63
N GLY A 23 -9.43 14.17 -13.59
CA GLY A 23 -10.22 15.41 -13.53
C GLY A 23 -11.45 15.39 -14.43
N GLU A 24 -11.88 14.20 -14.88
CA GLU A 24 -13.08 14.00 -15.70
C GLU A 24 -14.37 14.12 -14.87
N GLN A 25 -14.27 13.96 -13.55
CA GLN A 25 -15.38 14.19 -12.62
C GLN A 25 -14.92 14.86 -11.31
N ASP A 26 -15.85 15.57 -10.68
CA ASP A 26 -15.67 16.11 -9.33
C ASP A 26 -16.07 15.10 -8.25
N LEU A 27 -15.51 15.27 -7.06
CA LEU A 27 -15.90 14.49 -5.89
C LEU A 27 -17.37 14.75 -5.53
N ASN A 28 -18.19 13.70 -5.57
CA ASN A 28 -19.62 13.78 -5.28
C ASN A 28 -20.01 12.75 -4.21
N HIS A 29 -20.16 13.24 -2.98
CA HIS A 29 -20.50 12.43 -1.80
C HIS A 29 -21.85 11.72 -1.88
N ASP A 30 -22.77 12.22 -2.72
CA ASP A 30 -24.10 11.62 -2.87
C ASP A 30 -24.19 10.57 -3.97
N SER A 31 -23.16 10.49 -4.82
CA SER A 31 -23.12 9.55 -5.94
C SER A 31 -23.13 8.09 -5.47
N VAL A 32 -23.70 7.22 -6.31
CA VAL A 32 -23.70 5.77 -6.06
C VAL A 32 -22.27 5.23 -6.02
N SER A 33 -21.39 5.75 -6.88
CA SER A 33 -19.98 5.36 -6.95
C SER A 33 -19.20 5.74 -5.69
N TYR A 34 -19.39 6.96 -5.16
CA TYR A 34 -18.77 7.36 -3.90
C TYR A 34 -19.26 6.52 -2.72
N LYS A 35 -20.57 6.27 -2.63
CA LYS A 35 -21.15 5.43 -1.56
C LYS A 35 -20.65 3.98 -1.64
N GLN A 36 -20.42 3.47 -2.86
CA GLN A 36 -19.81 2.15 -3.06
C GLN A 36 -18.34 2.15 -2.63
N LEU A 37 -17.56 3.14 -3.05
CA LEU A 37 -16.15 3.30 -2.67
C LEU A 37 -15.99 3.37 -1.14
N SER A 38 -16.84 4.15 -0.46
CA SER A 38 -16.86 4.25 1.01
C SER A 38 -17.13 2.91 1.69
N ARG A 39 -18.06 2.11 1.16
CA ARG A 39 -18.35 0.76 1.69
C ARG A 39 -17.19 -0.20 1.48
N GLU A 40 -16.56 -0.16 0.31
CA GLU A 40 -15.40 -1.02 -0.01
C GLU A 40 -14.19 -0.67 0.86
N LEU A 41 -13.93 0.63 1.07
CA LEU A 41 -12.88 1.08 2.00
C LEU A 41 -13.16 0.60 3.43
N SER A 42 -14.40 0.72 3.90
CA SER A 42 -14.79 0.22 5.22
C SER A 42 -14.60 -1.29 5.36
N ALA A 43 -14.92 -2.05 4.31
CA ALA A 43 -14.72 -3.50 4.29
C ALA A 43 -13.24 -3.87 4.34
N ALA A 44 -12.38 -3.17 3.59
CA ALA A 44 -10.94 -3.39 3.62
C ALA A 44 -10.36 -3.15 5.02
N PHE A 45 -10.77 -2.09 5.72
CA PHE A 45 -10.35 -1.86 7.10
C PHE A 45 -10.87 -2.93 8.08
N ALA A 46 -12.07 -3.46 7.87
CA ALA A 46 -12.57 -4.56 8.68
C ALA A 46 -11.73 -5.84 8.50
N ASP A 47 -11.26 -6.11 7.28
CA ASP A 47 -10.33 -7.22 7.02
C ASP A 47 -8.97 -6.98 7.65
N PHE A 48 -8.43 -5.77 7.54
CA PHE A 48 -7.16 -5.42 8.18
C PHE A 48 -7.24 -5.55 9.71
N ALA A 49 -8.34 -5.12 10.33
CA ALA A 49 -8.56 -5.29 11.76
C ALA A 49 -8.58 -6.77 12.18
N ARG A 50 -9.12 -7.67 11.35
CA ARG A 50 -9.08 -9.12 11.62
C ARG A 50 -7.67 -9.68 11.58
N LEU A 51 -6.84 -9.21 10.64
CA LEU A 51 -5.43 -9.61 10.58
C LEU A 51 -4.67 -9.11 11.82
N ALA A 52 -4.91 -7.86 12.22
CA ALA A 52 -4.27 -7.25 13.38
C ALA A 52 -4.67 -7.88 14.73
N MET A 53 -5.75 -8.67 14.78
CA MET A 53 -6.14 -9.42 15.97
C MET A 53 -5.27 -10.67 16.21
N VAL A 54 -4.40 -11.04 15.27
CA VAL A 54 -3.44 -12.12 15.46
C VAL A 54 -2.17 -11.51 16.07
N ASP A 55 -2.02 -11.61 17.39
CA ASP A 55 -0.95 -10.94 18.15
C ASP A 55 0.46 -11.27 17.64
N ASP A 56 0.68 -12.50 17.15
CA ASP A 56 1.97 -12.96 16.64
C ASP A 56 2.21 -12.60 15.16
N LEU A 57 1.25 -11.97 14.48
CA LEU A 57 1.35 -11.64 13.06
C LEU A 57 1.99 -10.26 12.87
N ASP A 58 3.26 -10.24 12.50
CA ASP A 58 3.93 -9.02 12.06
C ASP A 58 3.44 -8.64 10.65
N LEU A 59 2.46 -7.72 10.59
CA LEU A 59 1.88 -7.24 9.34
C LEU A 59 2.87 -6.48 8.47
N LEU A 60 3.87 -5.82 9.07
CA LEU A 60 4.89 -5.09 8.32
C LEU A 60 5.84 -6.09 7.65
N HIS A 61 6.26 -7.13 8.39
CA HIS A 61 7.05 -8.22 7.83
C HIS A 61 6.27 -8.97 6.74
N LEU A 62 4.98 -9.26 6.95
CA LEU A 62 4.12 -9.92 5.96
C LEU A 62 4.01 -9.11 4.66
N TRP A 63 3.87 -7.79 4.77
CA TRP A 63 3.86 -6.89 3.62
C TRP A 63 5.23 -6.86 2.92
N ALA A 64 6.31 -6.71 3.68
CA ALA A 64 7.68 -6.65 3.14
C ALA A 64 8.08 -7.94 2.42
N ALA A 65 7.74 -9.11 2.97
CA ALA A 65 7.99 -10.41 2.36
C ALA A 65 7.23 -10.61 1.03
N GLY A 66 6.11 -9.90 0.85
CA GLY A 66 5.34 -9.90 -0.39
C GLY A 66 5.76 -8.81 -1.40
N SER A 67 6.71 -7.94 -1.06
CA SER A 67 7.10 -6.78 -1.87
C SER A 67 8.50 -6.97 -2.44
N ASN A 68 8.68 -6.75 -3.75
CA ASN A 68 10.01 -6.69 -4.34
C ASN A 68 10.57 -5.27 -4.16
N THR A 69 11.55 -5.12 -3.29
CA THR A 69 12.13 -3.83 -2.86
C THR A 69 12.70 -2.98 -4.01
N ASN A 70 12.98 -3.59 -5.17
CA ASN A 70 13.48 -2.90 -6.36
C ASN A 70 12.45 -1.98 -7.03
N ALA A 71 11.14 -2.18 -6.81
CA ALA A 71 10.08 -1.40 -7.45
C ALA A 71 10.11 0.09 -7.06
N LEU A 72 10.61 0.44 -5.88
CA LEU A 72 10.67 1.84 -5.42
C LEU A 72 11.77 2.67 -6.11
N SER A 73 12.73 2.02 -6.76
CA SER A 73 13.87 2.66 -7.44
C SER A 73 13.71 2.80 -8.96
N MET A 74 12.68 2.18 -9.54
CA MET A 74 12.43 2.19 -10.99
C MET A 74 11.48 3.34 -11.38
N SER A 75 11.61 3.85 -12.61
CA SER A 75 10.61 4.75 -13.17
C SER A 75 9.29 4.01 -13.36
N VAL A 76 8.17 4.66 -13.08
CA VAL A 76 6.82 4.09 -13.26
C VAL A 76 6.60 3.61 -14.70
N ASP A 77 7.14 4.33 -15.69
CA ASP A 77 7.00 4.00 -17.11
C ASP A 77 7.71 2.69 -17.50
N ASP A 78 8.69 2.26 -16.71
CA ASP A 78 9.50 1.06 -16.94
C ASP A 78 9.02 -0.15 -16.11
N MET A 79 7.99 0.02 -15.27
CA MET A 79 7.46 -1.03 -14.41
C MET A 79 6.53 -1.98 -15.17
N ASN A 80 6.68 -3.29 -14.93
CA ASN A 80 5.62 -4.24 -15.27
C ASN A 80 4.44 -4.14 -14.30
N SER A 81 3.32 -4.80 -14.60
CA SER A 81 2.09 -4.72 -13.79
C SER A 81 2.27 -5.12 -12.33
N ASN A 82 3.11 -6.13 -12.03
CA ASN A 82 3.37 -6.54 -10.65
C ASN A 82 4.22 -5.50 -9.91
N GLN A 83 5.28 -4.98 -10.54
CA GLN A 83 6.12 -3.93 -9.97
C GLN A 83 5.33 -2.64 -9.70
N PHE A 84 4.47 -2.25 -10.64
CA PHE A 84 3.59 -1.09 -10.48
C PHE A 84 2.62 -1.29 -9.30
N ARG A 85 2.09 -2.50 -9.13
CA ARG A 85 1.22 -2.83 -7.99
C ARG A 85 1.95 -2.78 -6.66
N GLU A 86 3.17 -3.30 -6.59
CA GLU A 86 4.02 -3.21 -5.39
C GLU A 86 4.37 -1.75 -5.06
N TRP A 87 4.68 -0.95 -6.08
CA TRP A 87 4.89 0.49 -5.94
C TRP A 87 3.63 1.21 -5.42
N LEU A 88 2.44 0.88 -5.94
CA LEU A 88 1.16 1.39 -5.43
C LEU A 88 0.92 0.99 -3.97
N ALA A 89 1.27 -0.23 -3.57
CA ALA A 89 1.13 -0.70 -2.19
C ALA A 89 2.04 0.10 -1.24
N ALA A 90 3.29 0.32 -1.62
CA ALA A 90 4.23 1.11 -0.83
C ALA A 90 3.81 2.58 -0.70
N ILE A 91 3.38 3.21 -1.79
CA ILE A 91 2.84 4.58 -1.74
C ILE A 91 1.56 4.64 -0.91
N GLY A 92 0.67 3.64 -1.05
CA GLY A 92 -0.57 3.55 -0.28
C GLY A 92 -0.33 3.50 1.22
N LEU A 93 0.67 2.74 1.65
CA LEU A 93 1.10 2.68 3.05
C LEU A 93 1.57 4.06 3.54
N GLY A 94 2.52 4.69 2.85
CA GLY A 94 3.03 6.01 3.24
C GLY A 94 1.95 7.10 3.25
N ARG A 95 1.04 7.10 2.27
CA ARG A 95 -0.10 8.03 2.23
C ARG A 95 -1.07 7.83 3.39
N THR A 96 -1.28 6.58 3.83
CA THR A 96 -2.14 6.28 4.97
C THR A 96 -1.55 6.82 6.27
N LEU A 97 -0.23 6.71 6.45
CA LEU A 97 0.47 7.30 7.60
C LEU A 97 0.39 8.82 7.59
N ARG A 98 0.62 9.45 6.42
CA ARG A 98 0.47 10.90 6.28
C ARG A 98 -0.94 11.37 6.60
N MET A 99 -1.96 10.65 6.16
CA MET A 99 -3.36 10.98 6.51
C MET A 99 -3.60 10.94 8.01
N TYR A 100 -2.99 9.99 8.73
CA TYR A 100 -3.05 9.91 10.18
C TYR A 100 -2.35 11.12 10.84
N ASP A 101 -1.16 11.46 10.38
CA ASP A 101 -0.39 12.62 10.83
C ASP A 101 -1.14 13.94 10.59
N ASP A 102 -1.70 14.13 9.41
CA ASP A 102 -2.48 15.31 9.07
C ASP A 102 -3.74 15.44 9.95
N ALA A 103 -4.41 14.32 10.25
CA ALA A 103 -5.65 14.30 11.01
C ALA A 103 -5.44 14.46 12.53
N LEU A 104 -4.32 13.98 13.06
CA LEU A 104 -4.04 13.95 14.50
C LEU A 104 -2.88 14.86 14.92
N HIS A 105 -2.28 15.58 13.96
CA HIS A 105 -1.11 16.43 14.15
C HIS A 105 0.06 15.67 14.80
N THR A 106 0.43 14.53 14.22
CA THR A 106 1.56 13.69 14.66
C THR A 106 2.70 13.68 13.62
N GLU A 107 3.84 13.08 13.98
CA GLU A 107 5.05 12.93 13.13
C GLU A 107 5.36 11.42 12.89
N PHE A 108 4.32 10.58 12.85
CA PHE A 108 4.45 9.13 12.83
C PHE A 108 5.00 8.60 11.49
N GLU A 109 4.73 9.27 10.37
CA GLU A 109 5.28 8.94 9.05
C GLU A 109 6.82 8.95 9.08
N GLU A 110 7.43 9.96 9.69
CA GLU A 110 8.89 10.07 9.80
C GLU A 110 9.46 8.96 10.68
N GLU A 111 8.88 8.71 11.86
CA GLU A 111 9.30 7.62 12.74
C GLU A 111 9.17 6.24 12.08
N PHE A 112 8.11 6.03 11.31
CA PHE A 112 7.88 4.80 10.56
C PHE A 112 8.94 4.62 9.46
N ASN A 113 9.22 5.66 8.66
CA ASN A 113 10.22 5.58 7.60
C ASN A 113 11.63 5.29 8.16
N ASP A 114 12.00 5.92 9.28
CA ASP A 114 13.27 5.66 9.96
C ASP A 114 13.39 4.20 10.43
N ARG A 115 12.29 3.62 10.94
CA ARG A 115 12.26 2.20 11.35
C ARG A 115 12.30 1.27 10.15
N LEU A 116 11.58 1.59 9.08
CA LEU A 116 11.57 0.80 7.86
C LEU A 116 12.95 0.77 7.21
N GLN A 117 13.63 1.92 7.15
CA GLN A 117 14.99 2.00 6.61
C GLN A 117 15.96 1.13 7.44
N LYS A 118 15.90 1.20 8.78
CA LYS A 118 16.71 0.34 9.65
C LYS A 118 16.43 -1.16 9.44
N LEU A 119 15.17 -1.54 9.21
CA LEU A 119 14.80 -2.92 8.92
C LEU A 119 15.35 -3.38 7.56
N ILE A 120 15.33 -2.52 6.54
CA ILE A 120 15.91 -2.80 5.22
C ILE A 120 17.44 -2.91 5.33
N GLU A 121 18.09 -2.02 6.08
CA GLU A 121 19.53 -2.07 6.34
C GLU A 121 19.91 -3.38 7.04
N PHE A 122 19.20 -3.76 8.11
CA PHE A 122 19.43 -5.03 8.82
C PHE A 122 19.24 -6.26 7.93
N ALA A 123 18.16 -6.31 7.14
CA ALA A 123 17.92 -7.42 6.22
C ALA A 123 19.00 -7.52 5.13
N ASN A 124 19.51 -6.39 4.65
CA ASN A 124 20.61 -6.37 3.68
C ASN A 124 21.97 -6.72 4.30
N GLU A 125 22.21 -6.38 5.57
CA GLU A 125 23.40 -6.79 6.32
C GLU A 125 23.41 -8.31 6.59
N GLU A 126 22.30 -8.90 7.04
CA GLU A 126 22.17 -10.35 7.20
C GLU A 126 22.39 -11.11 5.88
N LEU A 127 21.86 -10.61 4.76
CA LEU A 127 22.07 -11.22 3.44
C LEU A 127 23.52 -11.09 2.92
N ASN A 128 24.20 -9.98 3.21
CA ASN A 128 25.60 -9.78 2.82
C ASN A 128 26.58 -10.60 3.69
N ASP A 129 26.25 -10.83 4.96
CA ASP A 129 27.01 -11.71 5.86
C ASP A 129 26.85 -13.18 5.46
N GLU A 130 25.69 -13.59 4.92
CA GLU A 130 25.50 -14.92 4.34
C GLU A 130 26.25 -15.12 3.00
N GLU A 131 26.33 -14.10 2.14
CA GLU A 131 27.08 -14.16 0.87
C GLU A 131 28.61 -14.18 1.06
N SER A 132 29.12 -13.74 2.21
CA SER A 132 30.55 -13.71 2.51
C SER A 132 31.06 -14.98 3.20
N THR A 133 30.23 -16.03 3.31
CA THR A 133 30.59 -17.33 3.90
C THR A 133 30.70 -18.50 2.90
N GLU A 134 30.76 -18.24 1.58
CA GLU A 134 31.17 -19.25 0.57
C GLU A 134 32.65 -19.15 0.15
#